data_AF-A0A1Y3WRP8-F1
#
_entry.id   AF-A0A1Y3WRP8-F1
#
_cell.length_a   1.000
_cell.length_b   1.000
_cell.length_c   1.000
_cell.angle_alpha   90.00
_cell.angle_beta   90.00
_cell.angle_gamma   90.00
#
_symmetry.space_group_name_H-M   'P 1'
#
loop_
_entity.id
_entity.type
_entity.pdbx_description
1 polymer ?
#
loop_
_entity_poly.entity_id
_entity_poly.type
_entity_poly.pdbx_seq_one_letter_code
_entity_poly.pdbx_strand_id
1 'polypeptide(L)'
;MTENERMTHKRASVIKTGYWSPNKKEELVQRLAAYEDTGLEPQEIQALVAASRRSDDAAAGWISVEDKLPPLGQMVIVCREYDWGGVRVEQGCLDLNGLWRVYGTRTKKVTHWMPLPQPPREVSSRDQG
;
A
#
# COMPACT_ATOMS: atom_id res chain seq x y z
N MET A 1 2.78 2.60 -18.09
CA MET A 1 3.98 2.74 -17.24
C MET A 1 5.12 2.05 -17.95
N THR A 2 6.15 2.78 -18.36
CA THR A 2 7.36 2.17 -18.90
C THR A 2 8.09 1.48 -17.75
N GLU A 3 8.32 0.18 -17.89
CA GLU A 3 9.09 -0.59 -16.94
C GLU A 3 10.52 -0.02 -16.86
N ASN A 4 11.03 0.17 -15.64
CA ASN A 4 12.39 0.66 -15.46
C ASN A 4 13.36 -0.48 -15.72
N GLU A 5 13.92 -0.54 -16.93
CA GLU A 5 14.88 -1.56 -17.31
C GLU A 5 16.19 -1.38 -16.52
N ARG A 6 16.50 -2.38 -15.67
CA ARG A 6 17.67 -2.32 -14.81
C ARG A 6 18.95 -2.55 -15.61
N MET A 7 19.77 -1.51 -15.72
CA MET A 7 21.04 -1.57 -16.48
C MET A 7 22.22 -2.18 -15.70
N THR A 8 22.13 -2.36 -14.37
CA THR A 8 23.22 -2.88 -13.53
C THR A 8 22.86 -4.19 -12.84
N HIS A 9 23.79 -5.13 -12.79
CA HIS A 9 23.60 -6.46 -12.21
C HIS A 9 24.48 -6.63 -10.97
N LYS A 10 23.91 -7.21 -9.91
CA LYS A 10 24.64 -7.47 -8.67
C LYS A 10 25.69 -8.54 -8.93
N ARG A 11 26.92 -8.30 -8.47
CA ARG A 11 27.99 -9.29 -8.41
C ARG A 11 28.23 -9.64 -6.94
N ALA A 12 28.06 -10.91 -6.60
CA ALA A 12 28.37 -11.42 -5.27
C ALA A 12 29.24 -12.67 -5.41
N SER A 13 30.48 -12.58 -4.95
CA SER A 13 31.43 -13.70 -4.81
C SER A 13 32.21 -13.53 -3.50
N VAL A 14 32.86 -14.59 -3.00
CA VAL A 14 33.61 -14.58 -1.73
C VAL A 14 34.74 -13.53 -1.72
N ILE A 15 35.25 -13.13 -2.88
CA ILE A 15 36.43 -12.25 -3.02
C ILE A 15 36.08 -10.86 -3.58
N LYS A 16 34.95 -10.71 -4.29
CA LYS A 16 34.53 -9.44 -4.92
C LYS A 16 33.03 -9.23 -4.79
N THR A 17 32.65 -8.07 -4.29
CA THR A 17 31.27 -7.57 -4.19
C THR A 17 31.14 -6.28 -5.00
N GLY A 18 29.96 -6.02 -5.58
CA GLY A 18 29.70 -4.79 -6.34
C GLY A 18 28.63 -4.96 -7.40
N TYR A 19 28.65 -4.08 -8.42
CA TYR A 19 27.75 -4.12 -9.56
C TYR A 19 28.54 -4.18 -10.87
N TRP A 20 27.98 -4.81 -11.89
CA TRP A 20 28.52 -4.82 -13.25
C TRP A 20 27.42 -4.48 -14.26
N SER A 21 27.79 -3.96 -15.42
CA SER A 21 26.86 -3.67 -16.50
C SER A 21 27.48 -4.09 -17.84
N PRO A 22 26.72 -4.72 -18.75
CA PRO A 22 27.15 -4.91 -20.13
C PRO A 22 27.00 -3.64 -20.99
N ASN A 23 26.31 -2.61 -20.48
CA ASN A 23 26.03 -1.36 -21.21
C ASN A 23 27.25 -0.44 -21.23
N LYS A 24 27.25 0.51 -22.18
CA LYS A 24 28.33 1.49 -22.30
C LYS A 24 28.29 2.49 -21.14
N LYS A 25 29.46 3.02 -20.77
CA LYS A 25 29.58 4.01 -19.69
C LYS A 25 28.71 5.24 -19.96
N GLU A 26 28.69 5.69 -21.21
CA GLU A 26 27.94 6.87 -21.63
C GLU A 26 26.43 6.68 -21.41
N GLU A 27 25.89 5.51 -21.69
CA GLU A 27 24.47 5.19 -21.49
C GLU A 27 24.11 5.17 -19.99
N LEU A 28 25.00 4.61 -19.15
CA LEU A 28 24.83 4.64 -17.69
C LEU A 28 24.88 6.07 -17.14
N VAL A 29 25.79 6.91 -17.64
CA VAL A 29 25.92 8.31 -17.23
C VAL A 29 24.69 9.10 -17.66
N GLN A 30 24.20 8.92 -18.87
CA GLN A 30 22.97 9.58 -19.34
C GLN A 30 21.75 9.18 -18.50
N ARG A 31 21.63 7.89 -18.14
CA ARG A 31 20.54 7.42 -17.27
C ARG A 31 20.65 8.00 -15.86
N LEU A 32 21.86 8.07 -15.30
CA LEU A 32 22.10 8.68 -13.99
C LEU A 32 21.78 10.18 -14.02
N ALA A 33 22.23 10.90 -15.04
CA ALA A 33 21.93 12.32 -15.21
C ALA A 33 20.42 12.57 -15.25
N ALA A 34 19.64 11.75 -15.96
CA ALA A 34 18.19 11.87 -15.98
C ALA A 34 17.53 11.72 -14.59
N TYR A 35 18.14 10.98 -13.65
CA TYR A 35 17.69 10.92 -12.25
C TYR A 35 18.15 12.15 -11.47
N GLU A 36 19.41 12.58 -11.63
CA GLU A 36 19.95 13.76 -10.96
C GLU A 36 19.23 15.05 -11.40
N ASP A 37 18.81 15.14 -12.67
CA ASP A 37 18.04 16.25 -13.24
C ASP A 37 16.63 16.37 -12.62
N THR A 38 16.13 15.33 -11.93
CA THR A 38 14.91 15.47 -11.14
C THR A 38 15.10 16.41 -9.94
N GLY A 39 16.35 16.63 -9.50
CA GLY A 39 16.69 17.45 -8.34
C GLY A 39 16.22 16.86 -7.02
N LEU A 40 15.77 15.60 -7.01
CA LEU A 40 15.21 14.93 -5.84
C LEU A 40 16.18 13.90 -5.28
N GLU A 41 16.37 13.95 -3.97
CA GLU A 41 17.11 12.91 -3.26
C GLU A 41 16.30 11.60 -3.18
N PRO A 42 16.95 10.43 -3.05
CA PRO A 42 16.27 9.15 -2.98
C PRO A 42 15.17 9.07 -1.89
N GLN A 43 15.35 9.78 -0.79
CA GLN A 43 14.39 9.86 0.31
C GLN A 43 13.14 10.66 -0.09
N GLU A 44 13.31 11.72 -0.89
CA GLU A 44 12.21 12.53 -1.40
C GLU A 44 11.39 11.77 -2.43
N ILE A 45 12.05 11.02 -3.31
CA ILE A 45 11.39 10.11 -4.25
C ILE A 45 10.57 9.06 -3.48
N GLN A 46 11.11 8.48 -2.41
CA GLN A 46 10.38 7.55 -1.55
C GLN A 46 9.16 8.21 -0.88
N ALA A 47 9.31 9.45 -0.39
CA ALA A 47 8.22 10.21 0.20
C ALA A 47 7.11 10.51 -0.82
N LEU A 48 7.47 10.87 -2.06
CA LEU A 48 6.52 11.08 -3.16
C LEU A 48 5.78 9.80 -3.53
N VAL A 49 6.48 8.66 -3.62
CA VAL A 49 5.84 7.36 -3.87
C VAL A 49 4.88 6.99 -2.74
N ALA A 50 5.27 7.21 -1.48
CA ALA A 50 4.41 6.97 -0.33
C ALA A 50 3.18 7.91 -0.33
N ALA A 51 3.37 9.17 -0.70
CA ALA A 51 2.27 10.13 -0.85
C ALA A 51 1.32 9.73 -1.96
N SER A 52 1.83 9.32 -3.13
CA SER A 52 1.03 8.83 -4.25
C SER A 52 0.18 7.64 -3.83
N ARG A 53 0.77 6.66 -3.14
CA ARG A 53 0.03 5.48 -2.64
C ARG A 53 -1.08 5.88 -1.68
N ARG A 54 -0.79 6.76 -0.72
CA ARG A 54 -1.83 7.29 0.19
C ARG A 54 -2.96 7.98 -0.56
N SER A 55 -2.65 8.73 -1.62
CA SER A 55 -3.66 9.34 -2.48
C SER A 55 -4.50 8.30 -3.24
N ASP A 56 -3.88 7.23 -3.75
CA ASP A 56 -4.59 6.14 -4.42
C ASP A 56 -5.51 5.39 -3.44
N ASP A 57 -5.03 5.10 -2.22
CA ASP A 57 -5.80 4.47 -1.16
C ASP A 57 -7.01 5.33 -0.76
N ALA A 58 -6.80 6.65 -0.60
CA ALA A 58 -7.86 7.60 -0.31
C ALA A 58 -8.89 7.69 -1.46
N ALA A 59 -8.44 7.66 -2.72
CA ALA A 59 -9.32 7.62 -3.88
C ALA A 59 -10.16 6.33 -3.94
N ALA A 60 -9.62 5.22 -3.43
CA ALA A 60 -10.34 3.97 -3.27
C ALA A 60 -11.26 3.92 -2.02
N GLY A 61 -11.26 4.98 -1.20
CA GLY A 61 -12.10 5.10 0.00
C GLY A 61 -11.50 4.51 1.27
N TRP A 62 -10.23 4.08 1.24
CA TRP A 62 -9.51 3.60 2.41
C TRP A 62 -8.98 4.75 3.27
N ILE A 63 -9.08 4.58 4.59
CA ILE A 63 -8.63 5.53 5.60
C ILE A 63 -7.56 4.84 6.44
N SER A 64 -6.36 5.42 6.53
CA SER A 64 -5.30 4.90 7.39
C SER A 64 -5.71 5.04 8.86
N VAL A 65 -5.40 4.03 9.67
CA VAL A 65 -5.60 4.10 11.13
C VAL A 65 -4.71 5.14 11.80
N GLU A 66 -3.60 5.51 11.15
CA GLU A 66 -2.69 6.57 11.61
C GLU A 66 -3.29 7.96 11.37
N ASP A 67 -4.06 8.12 10.30
CA ASP A 67 -4.73 9.39 9.97
C ASP A 67 -5.98 9.57 10.83
N LYS A 68 -6.81 8.53 10.93
CA LYS A 68 -8.08 8.57 11.67
C LYS A 68 -8.56 7.19 12.05
N LEU A 69 -9.00 7.03 13.29
CA LEU A 69 -9.70 5.83 13.75
C LEU A 69 -11.22 5.94 13.52
N PRO A 70 -11.92 4.82 13.24
CA PRO A 70 -13.37 4.83 13.22
C PRO A 70 -13.92 5.03 14.65
N PRO A 71 -15.17 5.47 14.78
CA PRO A 71 -15.87 5.43 16.06
C PRO A 71 -15.80 4.05 16.72
N LEU A 72 -15.59 4.03 18.03
CA LEU A 72 -15.48 2.79 18.79
C LEU A 72 -16.75 1.95 18.66
N GLY A 73 -16.59 0.65 18.42
CA GLY A 73 -17.67 -0.29 18.20
C GLY A 73 -18.35 -0.20 16.83
N GLN A 74 -18.01 0.78 15.98
CA GLN A 74 -18.56 0.86 14.63
C GLN A 74 -18.06 -0.29 13.76
N MET A 75 -18.99 -0.97 13.08
CA MET A 75 -18.66 -1.99 12.09
C MET A 75 -18.13 -1.32 10.81
N VAL A 76 -16.94 -1.74 10.40
CA VAL A 76 -16.23 -1.23 9.22
C VAL A 76 -15.58 -2.38 8.45
N ILE A 77 -15.16 -2.11 7.23
CA ILE A 77 -14.27 -3.00 6.50
C ILE A 77 -12.85 -2.65 6.92
N VAL A 78 -12.06 -3.65 7.31
CA VAL A 78 -10.68 -3.49 7.76
C VAL A 78 -9.73 -4.19 6.80
N CYS A 79 -8.57 -3.59 6.61
CA CYS A 79 -7.42 -4.18 5.94
C CYS A 79 -6.36 -4.47 7.01
N ARG A 80 -5.98 -5.74 7.15
CA ARG A 80 -5.01 -6.17 8.14
C ARG A 80 -3.92 -7.04 7.55
N GLU A 81 -2.74 -6.95 8.16
CA GLU A 81 -1.57 -7.71 7.74
C GLU A 81 -1.30 -8.89 8.68
N TYR A 82 -0.71 -9.93 8.13
CA TYR A 82 -0.18 -11.07 8.88
C TYR A 82 1.31 -10.94 9.11
N ASP A 83 1.79 -11.41 10.27
CA ASP A 83 3.23 -11.44 10.61
C ASP A 83 4.10 -12.19 9.60
N TRP A 84 3.52 -13.20 8.98
CA TRP A 84 4.17 -14.11 8.04
C TRP A 84 3.97 -13.67 6.57
N GLY A 85 3.50 -12.44 6.36
CA GLY A 85 3.17 -11.88 5.06
C GLY A 85 1.74 -12.19 4.63
N GLY A 86 1.15 -11.25 3.89
CA GLY A 86 -0.21 -11.35 3.38
C GLY A 86 -1.17 -10.32 3.98
N VAL A 87 -2.17 -9.96 3.19
CA VAL A 87 -3.20 -8.98 3.52
C VAL A 87 -4.55 -9.66 3.55
N ARG A 88 -5.38 -9.35 4.54
CA ARG A 88 -6.79 -9.74 4.59
C ARG A 88 -7.67 -8.50 4.68
N VAL A 89 -8.68 -8.46 3.82
CA VAL A 89 -9.79 -7.53 3.91
C VAL A 89 -10.99 -8.27 4.49
N GLU A 90 -11.50 -7.80 5.62
CA GLU A 90 -12.64 -8.41 6.32
C GLU A 90 -13.44 -7.37 7.11
N GLN A 91 -14.59 -7.75 7.66
CA GLN A 91 -15.34 -6.86 8.56
C GLN A 91 -14.76 -6.91 9.98
N GLY A 92 -14.78 -5.77 10.65
CA GLY A 92 -14.37 -5.67 12.05
C GLY A 92 -14.76 -4.35 12.69
N CYS A 93 -14.46 -4.21 13.99
CA CYS A 93 -14.65 -2.97 14.73
C CYS A 93 -13.52 -2.74 15.73
N LEU A 94 -13.21 -1.46 15.98
CA LEU A 94 -12.27 -1.05 17.01
C LEU A 94 -12.96 -1.07 18.38
N ASP A 95 -12.40 -1.81 19.35
CA ASP A 95 -12.94 -1.89 20.70
C ASP A 95 -12.41 -0.78 21.62
N LEU A 96 -13.02 -0.66 22.81
CA LEU A 96 -12.67 0.36 23.81
C LEU A 96 -11.24 0.23 24.35
N ASN A 97 -10.59 -0.94 24.17
CA ASN A 97 -9.23 -1.19 24.61
C ASN A 97 -8.20 -0.93 23.50
N GLY A 98 -8.64 -0.41 22.34
CA GLY A 98 -7.79 -0.19 21.18
C GLY A 98 -7.39 -1.48 20.46
N LEU A 99 -8.12 -2.59 20.63
CA LEU A 99 -7.97 -3.79 19.82
C LEU A 99 -9.04 -3.84 18.74
N TRP A 100 -8.66 -4.31 17.56
CA TRP A 100 -9.60 -4.60 16.48
C TRP A 100 -10.19 -5.98 16.67
N ARG A 101 -11.51 -6.05 16.80
CA ARG A 101 -12.27 -7.30 16.76
C ARG A 101 -12.60 -7.63 15.31
N VAL A 102 -12.09 -8.76 14.83
CA VAL A 102 -12.39 -9.32 13.51
C VAL A 102 -12.88 -10.77 13.68
N TYR A 103 -13.24 -11.45 12.59
CA TYR A 103 -13.76 -12.81 12.71
C TYR A 103 -12.74 -13.75 13.37
N GLY A 104 -13.16 -14.40 14.46
CA GLY A 104 -12.38 -15.41 15.17
C GLY A 104 -11.17 -14.90 15.97
N THR A 105 -10.89 -13.58 16.01
CA THR A 105 -9.72 -13.07 16.74
C THR A 105 -9.80 -11.59 17.12
N ARG A 106 -8.85 -11.12 17.93
CA ARG A 106 -8.56 -9.69 18.17
C ARG A 106 -7.13 -9.38 17.78
N THR A 107 -6.90 -8.22 17.20
CA THR A 107 -5.58 -7.84 16.66
C THR A 107 -5.31 -6.35 16.76
N LYS A 108 -4.04 -5.95 16.69
CA LYS A 108 -3.62 -4.56 16.51
C LYS A 108 -3.09 -4.27 15.10
N LYS A 109 -3.06 -5.28 14.23
CA LYS A 109 -2.41 -5.22 12.91
C LYS A 109 -3.32 -4.74 11.78
N VAL A 110 -4.24 -3.83 12.08
CA VAL A 110 -5.09 -3.19 11.06
C VAL A 110 -4.37 -1.93 10.59
N THR A 111 -4.20 -1.79 9.29
CA THR A 111 -3.51 -0.65 8.66
C THR A 111 -4.50 0.37 8.13
N HIS A 112 -5.61 -0.10 7.54
CA HIS A 112 -6.60 0.75 6.88
C HIS A 112 -8.01 0.26 7.18
N TRP A 113 -8.98 1.16 7.11
CA TRP A 113 -10.40 0.84 7.21
C TRP A 113 -11.22 1.68 6.24
N MET A 114 -12.43 1.24 5.94
CA MET A 114 -13.43 2.04 5.24
C MET A 114 -14.83 1.76 5.80
N PRO A 115 -15.76 2.73 5.76
CA PRO A 115 -17.14 2.49 6.18
C PRO A 115 -17.77 1.36 5.35
N LEU A 116 -18.76 0.69 5.92
CA LEU A 116 -19.54 -0.27 5.13
C LEU A 116 -20.25 0.45 3.98
N PRO A 117 -20.25 -0.13 2.77
CA PRO A 117 -20.99 0.45 1.65
C PRO A 117 -22.49 0.48 1.98
N GLN A 118 -23.21 1.44 1.39
CA GLN A 118 -24.66 1.41 1.48
C GLN A 118 -25.17 0.11 0.81
N PRO A 119 -26.15 -0.58 1.43
CA PRO A 119 -26.79 -1.72 0.80
C PRO A 119 -27.27 -1.36 -0.61
N PRO A 120 -27.13 -2.28 -1.60
CA PRO A 120 -27.74 -2.08 -2.91
C PRO A 120 -29.24 -1.80 -2.76
N ARG A 121 -29.79 -0.92 -3.59
CA ARG A 121 -31.24 -0.67 -3.59
C ARG A 121 -31.94 -1.93 -4.07
N GLU A 122 -32.81 -2.49 -3.24
CA GLU A 122 -33.69 -3.58 -3.66
C GLU A 122 -34.68 -3.05 -4.71
N VAL A 123 -34.68 -3.65 -5.90
CA VAL A 123 -35.78 -3.48 -6.84
C VAL A 123 -36.89 -4.41 -6.36
N SER A 124 -37.83 -3.89 -5.59
CA SER A 124 -38.98 -4.62 -5.07
C SER A 124 -39.80 -5.22 -6.23
N SER A 125 -39.54 -6.46 -6.61
CA SER A 125 -40.35 -7.20 -7.59
C SER A 125 -41.64 -7.75 -6.96
N ARG A 126 -42.29 -6.97 -6.08
CA ARG A 126 -43.52 -7.38 -5.36
C ARG A 126 -44.79 -6.69 -5.85
N ASP A 127 -44.74 -5.94 -6.94
CA ASP A 127 -45.91 -5.29 -7.56
C ASP A 127 -46.39 -5.98 -8.85
N GLN A 128 -46.41 -7.31 -8.88
CA GLN A 128 -47.24 -8.05 -9.85
C GLN A 128 -47.84 -9.29 -9.18
N GLY A 129 -49.07 -9.13 -8.70
CA GLY A 129 -49.98 -10.19 -8.25
C GLY A 129 -51.41 -9.70 -8.38
#